data_AF-A0A850LQC7-F1
#
_entry.id   AF-A0A850LQC7-F1
#
_cell.length_a   1.000
_cell.length_b   1.000
_cell.length_c   1.000
_cell.angle_alpha   90.00
_cell.angle_beta   90.00
_cell.angle_gamma   90.00
#
_symmetry.space_group_name_H-M   'P 1'
#
loop_
_entity.id
_entity.type
_entity.pdbx_description
1 polymer ?
#
loop_
_entity_poly.entity_id
_entity_poly.type
_entity_poly.pdbx_seq_one_letter_code
_entity_poly.pdbx_strand_id
1 'polypeptide(L)' 'MFEEFEKKKYQTQRPPPTDISDFVLVEKRKMEDFKCGECDGKMYMSIYYCSSPSRYIKQIKCSKCNLETWR' A
#
# COMPACT_ATOMS: atom_id res chain seq x y z
N MET A 1 18.67 28.29 22.98
CA MET A 1 19.04 26.86 22.97
C MET A 1 17.74 26.08 23.23
N PHE A 2 17.59 24.88 22.67
CA PHE A 2 16.37 24.04 22.63
C PHE A 2 15.34 24.45 21.56
N GLU A 3 14.94 23.61 20.62
CA GLU A 3 15.51 22.47 19.91
C GLU A 3 14.53 22.30 18.74
N GLU A 4 15.06 22.23 17.51
CA GLU A 4 14.26 22.16 16.29
C GLU A 4 13.49 20.83 16.26
N PHE A 5 12.17 20.89 16.48
CA PHE A 5 11.28 19.76 16.25
C PHE A 5 11.17 19.51 14.75
N GLU A 6 12.11 18.73 14.21
CA GLU A 6 12.01 18.13 12.89
C GLU A 6 10.73 17.28 12.82
N LYS A 7 9.68 17.88 12.23
CA LYS A 7 8.51 17.16 11.73
C LYS A 7 8.96 16.23 10.61
N LYS A 8 9.52 15.08 10.96
CA LYS A 8 9.70 13.95 10.05
C LYS A 8 8.32 13.64 9.49
N LYS A 9 8.16 13.94 8.19
CA LYS A 9 7.04 13.53 7.34
C LYS A 9 7.01 12.00 7.33
N TYR A 10 6.51 11.38 8.40
CA TYR A 10 6.14 9.98 8.38
C TYR A 10 4.87 9.90 7.54
N GLN A 11 5.07 9.63 6.26
CA GLN A 11 4.07 9.12 5.38
C GLN A 11 3.44 7.93 6.10
N THR A 12 2.23 8.12 6.61
CA THR A 12 1.48 7.15 7.40
C THR A 12 1.32 5.89 6.56
N GLN A 13 2.22 4.93 6.72
CA GLN A 13 2.01 3.56 6.31
C GLN A 13 0.85 3.09 7.19
N ARG A 14 -0.37 3.15 6.67
CA ARG A 14 -1.52 2.58 7.37
C ARG A 14 -1.18 1.10 7.57
N PRO A 15 -1.33 0.56 8.79
CA PRO A 15 -1.12 -0.87 8.99
C PRO A 15 -2.02 -1.64 8.02
N PRO A 16 -1.60 -2.83 7.56
CA PRO A 16 -2.45 -3.68 6.74
C PRO A 16 -3.81 -3.84 7.43
N PRO A 17 -4.93 -3.81 6.67
CA PRO A 17 -6.24 -4.07 7.25
C PRO A 17 -6.19 -5.41 8.00
N THR A 18 -6.51 -5.38 9.29
CA THR A 18 -6.51 -6.56 10.17
C THR A 18 -7.57 -7.59 9.78
N ASP A 19 -8.57 -7.17 9.01
CA ASP A 19 -9.61 -8.02 8.45
C ASP A 19 -9.81 -7.71 6.96
N ILE A 20 -9.30 -8.59 6.10
CA ILE A 20 -9.42 -8.54 4.63
C ILE A 20 -10.48 -9.54 4.14
N SER A 21 -11.14 -10.26 5.05
CA SER A 21 -12.10 -11.32 4.74
C SER A 21 -13.28 -10.78 3.93
N ASP A 22 -13.74 -9.58 4.29
CA ASP A 22 -14.88 -8.91 3.66
C ASP A 22 -14.51 -8.10 2.41
N PHE A 23 -13.25 -8.16 1.98
CA PHE A 23 -12.72 -7.39 0.86
C PHE A 23 -12.57 -8.25 -0.39
N VAL A 24 -13.31 -7.89 -1.43
CA VAL A 24 -13.25 -8.54 -2.74
C VAL A 24 -12.25 -7.81 -3.61
N LEU A 25 -11.31 -8.54 -4.21
CA LEU A 25 -10.41 -7.99 -5.23
C LEU A 25 -11.24 -7.61 -6.46
N VAL A 26 -11.31 -6.32 -6.76
CA VAL A 26 -12.07 -5.80 -7.91
C VAL A 26 -11.18 -5.38 -9.07
N GLU A 27 -9.93 -5.00 -8.79
CA GLU A 27 -8.97 -4.64 -9.82
C GLU A 27 -7.57 -5.10 -9.42
N LYS A 28 -6.82 -5.65 -10.37
CA LYS A 28 -5.39 -5.89 -10.23
C LYS A 28 -4.69 -5.48 -11.50
N ARG A 29 -3.73 -4.58 -11.37
CA ARG A 29 -2.94 -4.10 -12.50
C ARG A 29 -1.46 -4.08 -12.18
N LYS A 30 -0.66 -4.37 -13.19
CA LYS A 30 0.79 -4.15 -13.15
C LYS A 30 1.05 -2.65 -13.32
N MET A 31 1.88 -2.07 -12.46
CA MET A 31 2.33 -0.69 -12.63
C MET A 31 3.60 -0.72 -13.47
N GLU A 32 3.49 -0.35 -14.74
CA GLU A 32 4.60 -0.44 -15.69
C GLU A 32 5.64 0.67 -15.45
N ASP A 33 5.17 1.84 -15.02
CA ASP A 33 6.00 3.01 -14.73
C ASP A 33 6.62 2.99 -13.33
N PHE A 34 6.19 2.06 -12.45
CA PHE A 34 6.65 1.98 -11.08
C PHE A 34 7.49 0.72 -10.83
N LYS A 35 8.71 0.95 -10.35
CA LYS A 35 9.61 -0.09 -9.88
C LYS A 35 9.79 0.00 -8.38
N CYS A 36 10.05 -1.15 -7.77
CA CYS A 36 10.42 -1.21 -6.37
C CYS A 36 11.81 -0.59 -6.16
N GLY A 37 11.91 0.40 -5.27
CA GLY A 37 13.18 1.06 -4.95
C GLY A 37 14.23 0.13 -4.32
N GLU A 38 13.80 -0.99 -3.71
CA GLU A 38 14.70 -1.92 -3.03
C GLU A 38 15.31 -2.99 -3.95
N CYS A 39 14.56 -3.46 -4.97
CA CYS A 39 14.96 -4.62 -5.78
C CYS A 39 14.74 -4.46 -7.28
N ASP A 40 14.41 -3.24 -7.74
CA ASP A 40 14.02 -2.90 -9.12
C ASP A 40 12.88 -3.79 -9.68
N GLY A 41 12.16 -4.48 -8.80
CA GLY A 41 11.09 -5.40 -9.14
C GLY A 41 9.85 -4.68 -9.66
N LYS A 42 9.04 -5.40 -10.46
CA LYS A 42 7.75 -4.91 -10.94
C LYS A 42 6.80 -4.71 -9.75
N MET A 43 6.08 -3.60 -9.75
CA MET A 43 5.04 -3.33 -8.76
C MET A 43 3.66 -3.71 -9.30
N TYR A 44 2.81 -4.22 -8.43
CA TYR A 44 1.42 -4.56 -8.73
C TYR A 44 0.52 -3.78 -7.78
N MET A 45 -0.51 -3.15 -8.32
CA MET A 45 -1.54 -2.50 -7.55
C MET A 45 -2.80 -3.37 -7.57
N SER A 46 -3.35 -3.64 -6.40
CA SER A 46 -4.58 -4.39 -6.19
C SER A 46 -5.57 -3.48 -5.48
N ILE A 47 -6.78 -3.36 -5.99
CA ILE A 47 -7.87 -2.61 -5.35
C ILE A 47 -8.86 -3.63 -4.82
N TYR A 48 -9.12 -3.53 -3.53
CA TYR A 48 -10.12 -4.32 -2.85
C TYR A 48 -11.31 -3.45 -2.49
N TYR A 49 -12.50 -4.00 -2.65
CA TYR A 49 -13.75 -3.36 -2.27
C TYR A 49 -14.45 -4.19 -1.20
N CYS A 50 -14.88 -3.55 -0.13
CA CYS A 50 -15.74 -4.13 0.88
C CYS A 50 -17.08 -3.42 0.78
N SER A 51 -18.17 -4.20 0.73
CA SER A 51 -19.52 -3.65 0.59
C SER A 51 -20.10 -3.15 1.91
N SER A 52 -19.63 -3.66 3.06
CA SER A 52 -20.18 -3.34 4.38
C SER A 52 -19.08 -3.30 5.46
N PRO A 53 -18.59 -2.11 5.84
CA PRO A 53 -18.94 -0.78 5.32
C PRO A 53 -18.43 -0.60 3.88
N SER A 54 -19.13 0.20 3.06
CA SER A 54 -18.70 0.52 1.69
C SER A 54 -17.37 1.27 1.69
N ARG A 55 -16.27 0.56 1.45
CA ARG A 55 -14.90 1.10 1.45
C ARG A 55 -14.04 0.39 0.42
N TYR A 56 -13.05 1.10 -0.09
CA TYR A 56 -12.02 0.52 -0.93
C TYR A 56 -10.66 0.62 -0.23
N ILE A 57 -9.80 -0.36 -0.47
CA ILE A 57 -8.41 -0.37 -0.04
C ILE A 57 -7.53 -0.64 -1.23
N LYS A 58 -6.41 0.08 -1.32
CA LYS A 58 -5.39 -0.13 -2.34
C LYS A 58 -4.19 -0.79 -1.70
N GLN A 59 -3.76 -1.91 -2.28
CA GLN A 59 -2.52 -2.59 -1.94
C GLN A 59 -1.56 -2.42 -3.10
N ILE A 60 -0.35 -1.93 -2.83
CA ILE A 60 0.76 -1.96 -3.79
C ILE A 60 1.77 -2.96 -3.27
N LYS A 61 2.10 -3.97 -4.08
CA LYS A 61 3.01 -5.05 -3.72
C LYS A 61 4.09 -5.24 -4.78
N CYS A 62 5.32 -5.44 -4.35
CA CYS A 62 6.41 -5.84 -5.23
C CYS A 62 6.30 -7.34 -5.57
N SER A 63 6.61 -7.71 -6.81
CA SER A 63 6.62 -9.11 -7.23
C SER A 63 7.89 -9.87 -6.84
N LYS A 64 8.95 -9.18 -6.41
CA LYS A 64 10.27 -9.78 -6.13
C LYS A 64 10.64 -9.76 -4.66
N CYS A 65 10.21 -8.74 -3.90
CA CYS A 65 10.49 -8.63 -2.48
C CYS A 65 9.19 -8.51 -1.67
N ASN A 66 9.33 -8.53 -0.34
CA ASN A 66 8.21 -8.40 0.59
C ASN A 66 7.76 -6.95 0.81
N LEU A 67 8.17 -6.01 -0.06
CA LEU A 67 7.67 -4.64 0.00
C LEU A 67 6.20 -4.64 -0.40
N GLU A 68 5.35 -4.30 0.56
CA GLU A 68 3.95 -4.01 0.32
C GLU A 68 3.51 -2.78 1.12
N THR A 69 2.58 -2.02 0.55
CA THR A 69 1.99 -0.86 1.20
C THR A 69 0.49 -0.85 0.97
N TRP A 70 -0.25 -0.39 1.98
CA TRP A 70 -1.71 -0.38 2.04
C TRP A 70 -2.20 1.05 2.21
N ARG A 71 -3.25 1.44 1.49
CA ARG A 71 -3.85 2.78 1.58
C ARG A 71 -5.36 2.76 1.50
#